data_AF-A0A4R4VAG5-F1
#
_entry.id   AF-A0A4R4VAG5-F1
#
_cell.length_a   1.000
_cell.length_b   1.000
_cell.length_c   1.000
_cell.angle_alpha   90.00
_cell.angle_beta   90.00
_cell.angle_gamma   90.00
#
_symmetry.space_group_name_H-M   'P 1'
#
loop_
_entity.id
_entity.type
_entity.pdbx_description
1 polymer ?
#
loop_
_entity_poly.entity_id
_entity_poly.type
_entity_poly.pdbx_seq_one_letter_code
_entity_poly.pdbx_strand_id
1 'polypeptide(L)'
;MSDGYLTAAQREALRLICDHGPLDTRRLGEHLIAARPASTNPGYAPAIARMAGTLAWRLQAQGFVTESGTGLWRTSRDGRALIGCPAV
;
A
#
# COMPACT_ATOMS: atom_id res chain seq x y z
N MET A 1 13.24 -6.56 -20.10
CA MET A 1 12.64 -5.61 -19.15
C MET A 1 11.23 -6.09 -18.90
N SER A 2 10.94 -6.67 -17.73
CA SER A 2 9.59 -7.18 -17.45
C SER A 2 8.64 -6.00 -17.27
N ASP A 3 7.58 -5.93 -18.06
CA ASP A 3 6.48 -4.99 -17.84
C ASP A 3 5.93 -5.22 -16.42
N GLY A 4 6.37 -4.37 -15.49
CA GLY A 4 6.17 -4.48 -14.06
C GLY A 4 4.74 -4.16 -13.67
N TYR A 5 3.82 -5.08 -13.92
CA TYR A 5 2.44 -4.94 -13.48
C TYR A 5 2.34 -5.12 -11.95
N LEU A 6 1.73 -4.13 -11.29
CA LEU A 6 1.35 -4.26 -9.88
C LEU A 6 0.39 -5.44 -9.73
N THR A 7 0.64 -6.27 -8.72
CA THR A 7 -0.38 -7.19 -8.20
C THR A 7 -1.59 -6.40 -7.68
N ALA A 8 -2.77 -7.04 -7.60
CA ALA A 8 -3.96 -6.42 -7.03
C ALA A 8 -3.70 -5.85 -5.62
N ALA A 9 -3.00 -6.59 -4.77
CA ALA A 9 -2.65 -6.14 -3.41
C ALA A 9 -1.71 -4.92 -3.41
N GLN A 10 -0.75 -4.86 -4.32
CA GLN A 10 0.12 -3.68 -4.46
C GLN A 10 -0.65 -2.47 -4.98
N ARG A 11 -1.53 -2.66 -5.96
CA ARG A 11 -2.38 -1.58 -6.49
C ARG A 11 -3.31 -1.02 -5.42
N GLU A 12 -3.90 -1.89 -4.60
CA GLU A 12 -4.75 -1.50 -3.48
C GLU A 12 -3.96 -0.75 -2.40
N ALA A 13 -2.80 -1.28 -1.98
CA ALA A 13 -1.93 -0.58 -1.03
C ALA A 13 -1.49 0.80 -1.55
N LEU A 14 -1.14 0.91 -2.84
CA LEU A 14 -0.74 2.18 -3.45
C LEU A 14 -1.89 3.21 -3.47
N ARG A 15 -3.13 2.76 -3.70
CA ARG A 15 -4.34 3.61 -3.61
C ARG A 15 -4.55 4.12 -2.19
N LEU A 16 -4.50 3.23 -1.19
CA LEU A 16 -4.69 3.59 0.21
C LEU A 16 -3.68 4.63 0.70
N ILE A 17 -2.40 4.49 0.32
CA ILE A 17 -1.36 5.48 0.64
C ILE A 17 -1.63 6.81 -0.07
N CYS A 18 -2.26 6.79 -1.25
CA CYS A 18 -2.58 8.03 -1.94
C CYS A 18 -3.75 8.77 -1.31
N ASP A 19 -4.83 8.05 -1.03
CA ASP A 19 -6.11 8.59 -0.56
C ASP A 19 -6.02 9.11 0.89
N HIS A 20 -5.22 8.44 1.73
CA HIS A 20 -5.09 8.79 3.16
C HIS A 20 -3.84 9.63 3.48
N GLY A 21 -3.00 9.93 2.49
CA GLY A 21 -1.72 10.61 2.70
C GLY A 21 -0.66 9.71 3.34
N PRO A 22 0.38 10.29 3.98
CA PRO A 22 1.44 9.49 4.60
C PRO A 22 0.89 8.45 5.59
N LEU A 23 1.09 7.17 5.30
CA LEU A 23 0.62 6.06 6.13
C LEU A 23 1.80 5.29 6.72
N ASP A 24 1.72 4.96 8.01
CA ASP A 24 2.60 3.95 8.58
C ASP A 24 2.14 2.53 8.23
N THR A 25 3.03 1.55 8.37
CA THR A 25 2.74 0.14 8.07
C THR A 25 1.54 -0.42 8.84
N ARG A 26 1.32 0.03 10.08
CA ARG A 26 0.20 -0.43 10.90
C ARG A 26 -1.13 0.12 10.35
N ARG A 27 -1.21 1.42 10.08
CA ARG A 27 -2.38 2.05 9.48
C ARG A 27 -2.67 1.50 8.09
N LEU A 28 -1.64 1.27 7.27
CA LEU A 28 -1.80 0.59 5.98
C LEU A 28 -2.43 -0.80 6.16
N GLY A 29 -1.99 -1.57 7.16
CA GLY A 29 -2.59 -2.86 7.51
C GLY A 29 -4.06 -2.76 7.90
N GLU A 30 -4.40 -1.79 8.74
CA GLU A 30 -5.78 -1.51 9.15
C GLU A 30 -6.69 -1.20 7.95
N HIS A 31 -6.23 -0.33 7.04
CA HIS A 31 -6.95 -0.01 5.81
C HIS A 31 -7.08 -1.22 4.88
N LEU A 32 -6.04 -2.04 4.73
CA LEU A 32 -6.08 -3.27 3.92
C LEU A 32 -7.04 -4.32 4.49
N ILE A 33 -7.21 -4.37 5.82
CA ILE A 33 -8.21 -5.23 6.47
C ILE A 33 -9.61 -4.68 6.19
N ALA A 34 -9.82 -3.38 6.40
CA ALA A 34 -11.11 -2.72 6.21
C ALA A 34 -11.62 -2.76 4.75
N ALA A 35 -10.71 -2.80 3.78
CA ALA A 35 -11.05 -2.89 2.36
C ALA A 35 -11.56 -4.28 1.92
N ARG A 36 -11.44 -5.32 2.77
CA ARG A 36 -11.78 -6.70 2.42
C ARG A 36 -13.10 -7.16 3.03
N PRO A 37 -13.78 -8.13 2.40
CA PRO A 37 -14.93 -8.79 3.00
C PRO A 37 -14.59 -9.38 4.38
N ALA A 38 -15.56 -9.34 5.29
CA ALA A 38 -15.41 -9.96 6.59
C ALA A 38 -15.05 -11.46 6.44
N SER A 39 -14.10 -11.91 7.26
CA SER A 39 -13.64 -13.29 7.29
C SER A 39 -13.79 -13.85 8.70
N THR A 40 -14.29 -15.08 8.80
CA THR A 40 -14.39 -15.80 10.08
C THR A 40 -13.08 -16.46 10.50
N ASN A 41 -12.05 -16.43 9.64
CA ASN A 41 -10.74 -16.98 9.96
C ASN A 41 -9.99 -16.03 10.93
N PRO A 42 -9.68 -16.47 12.17
CA PRO A 42 -9.02 -15.62 13.17
C PRO A 42 -7.60 -15.18 12.75
N GLY A 43 -6.95 -15.93 11.85
CA GLY A 43 -5.65 -15.60 11.29
C GLY A 43 -5.70 -14.59 10.13
N TYR A 44 -6.88 -14.22 9.64
CA TYR A 44 -7.05 -13.38 8.46
C TYR A 44 -6.47 -11.98 8.68
N ALA A 45 -6.98 -11.22 9.64
CA ALA A 45 -6.50 -9.87 9.92
C ALA A 45 -4.99 -9.83 10.29
N PRO A 46 -4.45 -10.70 11.17
CA PRO A 46 -3.02 -10.75 11.45
C PRO A 46 -2.15 -11.01 10.22
N ALA A 47 -2.58 -11.88 9.29
CA ALA A 47 -1.85 -12.14 8.06
C ALA A 47 -1.78 -10.89 7.17
N ILE A 48 -2.88 -10.15 7.06
CA ILE A 48 -2.95 -8.90 6.27
C ILE A 48 -2.05 -7.83 6.86
N ALA A 49 -2.10 -7.64 8.18
CA ALA A 49 -1.25 -6.68 8.87
C ALA A 49 0.24 -6.96 8.64
N ARG A 50 0.66 -8.24 8.64
CA ARG A 50 2.05 -8.62 8.31
C ARG A 50 2.39 -8.33 6.84
N MET A 51 1.47 -8.59 5.91
CA MET A 51 1.68 -8.32 4.49
C MET A 51 1.81 -6.82 4.18
N ALA A 52 1.22 -5.93 4.97
CA ALA A 52 1.27 -4.49 4.74
C ALA A 52 2.71 -3.96 4.63
N GLY A 53 3.61 -4.41 5.51
CA GLY A 53 5.01 -4.01 5.48
C GLY A 53 5.73 -4.51 4.23
N THR A 54 5.48 -5.75 3.83
CA THR A 54 6.03 -6.31 2.58
C THR A 54 5.52 -5.57 1.35
N LEU A 55 4.24 -5.18 1.32
CA LEU A 55 3.67 -4.42 0.22
C LEU A 55 4.30 -3.02 0.13
N ALA A 56 4.41 -2.31 1.25
CA ALA A 56 5.04 -0.99 1.30
C ALA A 56 6.51 -1.05 0.84
N TRP A 57 7.29 -2.01 1.35
CA TRP A 57 8.67 -2.22 0.93
C TRP A 57 8.79 -2.54 -0.58
N ARG A 58 7.93 -3.40 -1.12
CA ARG A 58 7.94 -3.71 -2.57
C ARG A 58 7.59 -2.49 -3.41
N LEU A 59 6.59 -1.71 -3.00
CA LEU A 59 6.21 -0.48 -3.70
C LEU A 59 7.34 0.56 -3.65
N GLN A 60 8.07 0.64 -2.54
CA GLN A 60 9.24 1.50 -2.39
C GLN A 60 10.37 1.04 -3.31
N ALA A 61 10.69 -0.26 -3.32
CA ALA A 61 11.72 -0.83 -4.19
C ALA A 61 11.40 -0.64 -5.69
N GLN A 62 10.11 -0.52 -6.04
CA GLN A 62 9.64 -0.22 -7.40
C GLN A 62 9.54 1.29 -7.69
N GLY A 63 9.82 2.17 -6.73
CA GLY A 63 9.78 3.63 -6.90
C GLY A 63 8.38 4.25 -6.85
N PHE A 64 7.33 3.50 -6.49
CA PHE A 64 5.95 4.00 -6.46
C PHE A 64 5.57 4.69 -5.14
N VAL A 65 6.32 4.43 -4.07
CA VAL A 65 6.22 5.16 -2.80
C VAL A 65 7.59 5.56 -2.31
N THR A 66 7.64 6.60 -1.48
CA THR A 66 8.84 7.11 -0.81
C THR A 66 8.57 7.20 0.67
N GLU A 67 9.60 6.98 1.48
CA GLU A 67 9.50 7.21 2.92
C GLU A 67 9.55 8.73 3.19
N SER A 68 8.52 9.27 3.86
CA SER A 68 8.41 10.71 4.21
C SER A 68 8.73 11.01 5.67
N GLY A 69 9.10 9.99 6.43
CA GLY A 69 9.42 9.99 7.86
C GLY A 69 9.52 8.54 8.33
N THR A 70 10.07 8.27 9.52
CA THR A 70 10.35 6.91 9.98
C THR A 70 9.11 6.00 9.89
N GLY A 71 9.12 5.06 8.94
CA GLY A 71 8.04 4.12 8.67
C GLY A 71 6.78 4.72 8.04
N LEU A 72 6.81 5.99 7.61
CA LEU A 72 5.70 6.68 6.95
C LEU A 72 5.89 6.70 5.43
N TRP A 73 4.94 6.12 4.71
CA TRP A 73 4.97 5.98 3.25
C TRP A 73 4.11 7.02 2.58
N ARG A 74 4.64 7.69 1.56
CA ARG A 74 3.91 8.61 0.68
C ARG A 74 4.03 8.16 -0.78
N THR A 75 2.96 8.26 -1.56
CA THR A 75 3.00 7.95 -3.00
C THR A 75 3.93 8.90 -3.75
N SER A 76 4.81 8.36 -4.59
CA SER A 76 5.63 9.14 -5.52
C SER A 76 4.81 9.69 -6.68
N ARG A 77 5.43 10.53 -7.52
CA ARG A 77 4.81 11.02 -8.77
C ARG A 77 4.44 9.86 -9.71
N ASP A 78 5.35 8.90 -9.88
CA ASP A 78 5.15 7.76 -10.75
C ASP A 78 4.07 6.82 -10.19
N GLY A 79 4.06 6.63 -8.86
CA GLY A 79 3.00 5.90 -8.19
C GLY A 79 1.63 6.53 -8.42
N ARG A 80 1.51 7.86 -8.27
CA ARG A 80 0.26 8.59 -8.54
C ARG A 80 -0.20 8.43 -9.98
N ALA A 81 0.72 8.60 -10.95
CA ALA A 81 0.41 8.43 -12.37
C ALA A 81 -0.11 7.03 -12.69
N LEU A 82 0.49 6.00 -12.09
CA LEU A 82 0.12 4.59 -12.32
C LEU A 82 -1.29 4.20 -11.86
N ILE A 83 -1.82 4.89 -10.84
CA ILE A 83 -3.18 4.65 -10.31
C ILE A 83 -4.17 5.78 -10.61
N GLY A 84 -3.75 6.81 -11.35
CA GLY A 84 -4.59 7.99 -11.65
C GLY A 84 -4.95 8.81 -10.40
N CYS A 85 -4.10 8.78 -9.37
CA CYS A 85 -4.36 9.53 -8.14
C CYS A 85 -4.04 11.02 -8.34
N PRO A 86 -4.97 11.95 -8.02
CA PRO A 86 -4.75 13.38 -8.22
C PRO A 86 -3.56 13.89 -7.41
N ALA A 87 -2.87 14.91 -7.91
CA ALA A 87 -1.87 15.63 -7.13
C ALA A 87 -2.59 16.41 -6.02
N VAL A 88 -2.06 16.32 -4.79
CA VAL A 88 -2.43 17.23 -3.68
C VAL A 88 -1.58 18.48 -3.79
#